data_AF-A0A926CN85-F1
#
_entry.id   AF-A0A926CN85-F1
#
_cell.length_a   1.000
_cell.length_b   1.000
_cell.length_c   1.000
_cell.angle_alpha   90.00
_cell.angle_beta   90.00
_cell.angle_gamma   90.00
#
_symmetry.space_group_name_H-M   'P 1'
#
loop_
_entity.id
_entity.type
_entity.pdbx_description
1 polymer ?
#
loop_
_entity_poly.entity_id
_entity_poly.type
_entity_poly.pdbx_seq_one_letter_code
_entity_poly.pdbx_strand_id
1 'polypeptide(L)'
;MAAAVLTACISICTPPVSAKENDVSLKRFDDRIEVRLNGKPLTSFQFNAKWEKPFLYPIATASGLILSRGYPIETREGEEKDHPWHRGIWYGHGDISKEDFWREKPDKTTSRLVMSGAPQLSGNSLEVVLAMQSSKDRRMGTIRERYAFSQDAQNVFIDSTITIAADAGGTLTFGDTDDGGFGFRLSDDFREERGAELMNSDGLIGTKAIWGKPSRWVH
;
A
#
# COMPACT_ATOMS: atom_id res chain seq x y z
N MET A 1 35.92 -9.74 67.14
CA MET A 1 35.63 -10.57 65.95
C MET A 1 35.01 -9.67 64.90
N ALA A 2 35.72 -9.36 63.82
CA ALA A 2 35.20 -8.57 62.72
C ALA A 2 34.83 -9.53 61.57
N ALA A 3 33.55 -9.54 61.19
CA ALA A 3 33.06 -10.33 60.06
C ALA A 3 33.17 -9.49 58.79
N ALA A 4 33.95 -9.96 57.81
CA ALA A 4 34.00 -9.38 56.48
C ALA A 4 32.92 -10.04 55.61
N VAL A 5 32.03 -9.23 55.04
CA VAL A 5 31.05 -9.67 54.04
C VAL A 5 31.63 -9.34 52.67
N LEU A 6 31.88 -10.36 51.86
CA LEU A 6 32.34 -10.25 50.49
C LEU A 6 31.11 -10.27 49.57
N THR A 7 30.78 -9.15 48.94
CA THR A 7 29.71 -9.08 47.94
C THR A 7 30.32 -9.28 46.56
N ALA A 8 30.02 -10.43 45.93
CA ALA A 8 30.41 -10.71 44.56
C ALA A 8 29.36 -10.15 43.59
N CYS A 9 29.71 -9.11 42.81
CA CYS A 9 28.90 -8.64 41.70
C CYS A 9 29.12 -9.57 40.49
N ILE A 10 28.14 -10.42 40.19
CA ILE A 10 28.10 -11.17 38.93
C ILE A 10 27.62 -10.20 37.85
N SER A 11 28.55 -9.71 37.04
CA SER A 11 28.22 -8.94 35.84
C SER A 11 27.75 -9.91 34.77
N ILE A 12 26.43 -9.98 34.56
CA ILE A 12 25.84 -10.72 33.44
C ILE A 12 26.11 -9.90 32.19
N CYS A 13 27.14 -10.28 31.44
CA CYS A 13 27.43 -9.72 30.13
C CYS A 13 26.37 -10.24 29.15
N THR A 14 25.25 -9.52 29.00
CA THR A 14 24.32 -9.75 27.91
C THR A 14 25.01 -9.35 26.60
N PRO A 15 25.16 -10.25 25.62
CA PRO A 15 25.70 -9.85 24.32
C PRO A 15 24.74 -8.81 23.71
N PRO A 16 25.26 -7.77 23.05
CA PRO A 16 24.39 -6.85 22.32
C PRO A 16 23.66 -7.67 21.26
N VAL A 17 22.32 -7.73 21.36
CA VAL A 17 21.49 -8.13 20.24
C VAL A 17 21.65 -7.05 19.20
N SER A 18 22.61 -7.23 18.29
CA SER A 18 22.67 -6.48 17.05
C SER A 18 21.52 -6.98 16.19
N ALA A 19 20.30 -6.55 16.48
CA ALA A 19 19.26 -6.57 15.47
C ALA A 19 19.80 -5.73 14.31
N LYS A 20 19.91 -6.31 13.12
CA LYS A 20 20.05 -5.49 11.92
C LYS A 20 18.78 -4.65 11.85
N GLU A 21 18.84 -3.41 12.30
CA GLU A 21 17.82 -2.42 11.92
C GLU A 21 17.82 -2.39 10.39
N ASN A 22 16.64 -2.51 9.79
CA ASN A 22 16.38 -2.58 8.34
C ASN A 22 16.38 -3.99 7.71
N ASP A 23 16.00 -5.04 8.45
CA ASP A 23 15.78 -6.36 7.86
C ASP A 23 14.36 -6.47 7.27
N VAL A 24 14.26 -6.43 5.94
CA VAL A 24 13.02 -6.62 5.20
C VAL A 24 12.97 -8.03 4.65
N SER A 25 11.90 -8.77 4.97
CA SER A 25 11.66 -10.10 4.42
C SER A 25 10.31 -10.18 3.72
N LEU A 26 10.31 -10.88 2.57
CA LEU A 26 9.12 -11.12 1.77
C LEU A 26 8.85 -12.63 1.72
N LYS A 27 7.60 -13.04 1.94
CA LYS A 27 7.18 -14.44 1.84
C LYS A 27 5.96 -14.55 0.94
N ARG A 28 6.08 -15.31 -0.15
CA ARG A 28 4.98 -15.59 -1.07
C ARG A 28 4.09 -16.72 -0.56
N PHE A 29 2.79 -16.52 -0.72
CA PHE A 29 1.73 -17.50 -0.60
C PHE A 29 0.94 -17.55 -1.92
N ASP A 30 -0.09 -18.38 -1.99
CA ASP A 30 -0.91 -18.54 -3.20
C ASP A 30 -1.74 -17.30 -3.53
N ASP A 31 -2.04 -16.49 -2.52
CA ASP A 31 -3.05 -15.43 -2.59
C ASP A 31 -2.52 -14.05 -2.16
N ARG A 32 -1.29 -14.01 -1.62
CA ARG A 32 -0.60 -12.81 -1.13
C ARG A 32 0.92 -12.96 -1.04
N ILE A 33 1.61 -11.83 -0.90
CA ILE A 33 3.00 -11.78 -0.45
C ILE A 33 3.03 -11.01 0.87
N GLU A 34 3.45 -11.68 1.95
CA GLU A 34 3.64 -11.03 3.24
C GLU A 34 4.98 -10.28 3.26
N VAL A 35 4.97 -9.06 3.79
CA VAL A 35 6.15 -8.22 3.98
C VAL A 35 6.32 -7.97 5.47
N ARG A 36 7.52 -8.25 5.98
CA ARG A 36 7.89 -8.03 7.38
C ARG A 36 9.11 -7.14 7.47
N LEU A 37 9.12 -6.27 8.48
CA LEU A 37 10.24 -5.42 8.84
C LEU A 37 10.72 -5.80 10.24
N ASN A 38 11.99 -6.18 10.37
CA ASN A 38 12.60 -6.66 11.61
C ASN A 38 11.77 -7.79 12.27
N GLY A 39 11.26 -8.72 11.44
CA GLY A 39 10.40 -9.84 11.84
C GLY A 39 8.93 -9.49 12.13
N LYS A 40 8.57 -8.20 12.24
CA LYS A 40 7.20 -7.74 12.51
C LYS A 40 6.41 -7.52 11.21
N PRO A 41 5.09 -7.78 11.19
CA PRO A 41 4.25 -7.48 10.02
C PRO A 41 4.34 -6.01 9.63
N LEU A 42 4.62 -5.72 8.36
CA LEU A 42 4.60 -4.38 7.79
C LEU A 42 3.39 -4.19 6.88
N THR A 43 3.25 -5.08 5.89
CA THR A 43 2.12 -5.11 4.96
C THR A 43 2.00 -6.46 4.27
N SER A 44 1.03 -6.62 3.39
CA SER A 44 0.97 -7.74 2.44
C SER A 44 0.43 -7.27 1.10
N PHE A 45 1.07 -7.70 0.01
CA PHE A 45 0.54 -7.51 -1.34
C PHE A 45 -0.52 -8.58 -1.60
N GLN A 46 -1.78 -8.16 -1.63
CA GLN A 46 -2.96 -9.01 -1.79
C GLN A 46 -3.31 -9.12 -3.28
N PHE A 47 -3.38 -10.33 -3.82
CA PHE A 47 -3.74 -10.58 -5.23
C PHE A 47 -4.69 -11.76 -5.39
N ASN A 48 -5.42 -12.09 -4.33
CA ASN A 48 -6.43 -13.13 -4.35
C ASN A 48 -7.61 -12.73 -5.27
N ALA A 49 -8.23 -13.74 -5.88
CA ALA A 49 -9.28 -13.54 -6.89
C ALA A 49 -10.62 -13.00 -6.35
N LYS A 50 -10.73 -12.71 -5.04
CA LYS A 50 -11.89 -12.05 -4.45
C LYS A 50 -12.00 -10.58 -4.89
N TRP A 51 -10.87 -9.97 -5.22
CA TRP A 51 -10.78 -8.54 -5.52
C TRP A 51 -10.45 -8.32 -6.99
N GLU A 52 -11.01 -7.24 -7.55
CA GLU A 52 -10.87 -6.92 -8.98
C GLU A 52 -9.53 -6.24 -9.31
N LYS A 53 -8.77 -5.84 -8.29
CA LYS A 53 -7.39 -5.35 -8.40
C LYS A 53 -6.59 -5.67 -7.13
N PRO A 54 -5.27 -5.86 -7.24
CA PRO A 54 -4.42 -6.08 -6.09
C PRO A 54 -4.14 -4.78 -5.31
N PHE A 55 -3.64 -4.93 -4.09
CA PHE A 55 -3.33 -3.81 -3.20
C PHE A 55 -2.41 -4.25 -2.05
N LEU A 56 -1.73 -3.31 -1.40
CA LEU A 56 -1.00 -3.55 -0.16
C LEU A 56 -1.92 -3.31 1.05
N TYR A 57 -2.07 -4.31 1.92
CA TYR A 57 -2.88 -4.19 3.15
C TYR A 57 -2.50 -5.24 4.22
N PRO A 58 -2.56 -4.90 5.52
CA PRO A 58 -2.70 -3.55 6.07
C PRO A 58 -1.42 -2.74 5.86
N ILE A 59 -1.44 -1.42 6.10
CA ILE A 59 -0.22 -0.60 6.13
C ILE A 59 0.13 -0.30 7.58
N ALA A 60 1.25 -0.82 8.07
CA ALA A 60 1.73 -0.59 9.42
C ALA A 60 2.94 0.35 9.47
N THR A 61 3.11 1.04 10.60
CA THR A 61 4.36 1.74 10.96
C THR A 61 5.42 0.75 11.50
N ALA A 62 6.67 1.21 11.68
CA ALA A 62 7.72 0.40 12.30
C ALA A 62 7.37 -0.06 13.75
N SER A 63 6.52 0.68 14.46
CA SER A 63 6.03 0.29 15.80
C SER A 63 4.89 -0.74 15.76
N GLY A 64 4.28 -0.95 14.58
CA GLY A 64 3.13 -1.84 14.38
C GLY A 64 1.77 -1.12 14.41
N LEU A 65 1.73 0.21 14.57
CA LEU A 65 0.48 0.97 14.43
C LEU A 65 -0.05 0.85 12.99
N ILE A 66 -1.33 0.51 12.83
CA ILE A 66 -1.98 0.37 11.52
C ILE A 66 -2.53 1.70 11.05
N LEU A 67 -2.08 2.16 9.89
CA LEU A 67 -2.47 3.42 9.28
C LEU A 67 -3.64 3.29 8.30
N SER A 68 -3.84 2.11 7.71
CA SER A 68 -4.91 1.88 6.74
C SER A 68 -6.26 1.61 7.40
N ARG A 69 -7.35 2.08 6.77
CA ARG A 69 -8.72 1.73 7.17
C ARG A 69 -8.97 0.23 7.02
N GLY A 70 -9.70 -0.36 7.97
CA GLY A 70 -10.04 -1.78 8.00
C GLY A 70 -11.12 -2.20 7.00
N TYR A 71 -12.19 -1.41 6.83
CA TYR A 71 -13.25 -1.69 5.86
C TYR A 71 -12.72 -1.79 4.41
N PRO A 72 -13.16 -2.78 3.60
CA PRO A 72 -14.10 -3.86 3.91
C PRO A 72 -13.45 -5.18 4.37
N ILE A 73 -12.15 -5.20 4.64
CA ILE A 73 -11.38 -6.43 4.89
C ILE A 73 -11.50 -6.86 6.35
N GLU A 74 -11.11 -5.97 7.28
CA GLU A 74 -11.15 -6.17 8.74
C GLU A 74 -11.79 -4.94 9.37
N THR A 75 -13.10 -4.75 9.08
CA THR A 75 -13.85 -3.56 9.49
C THR A 75 -13.80 -3.37 11.00
N ARG A 76 -13.39 -2.18 11.45
CA ARG A 76 -13.33 -1.81 12.87
C ARG A 76 -14.58 -1.04 13.29
N GLU A 77 -14.84 -0.99 14.59
CA GLU A 77 -15.98 -0.25 15.13
C GLU A 77 -15.88 1.24 14.79
N GLY A 78 -17.00 1.83 14.36
CA GLY A 78 -17.06 3.24 13.98
C GLY A 78 -16.43 3.58 12.61
N GLU A 79 -15.93 2.59 11.85
CA GLU A 79 -15.44 2.83 10.49
C GLU A 79 -16.58 3.02 9.49
N GLU A 80 -16.39 3.99 8.60
CA GLU A 80 -17.28 4.26 7.48
C GLU A 80 -17.22 3.14 6.43
N LYS A 81 -18.41 2.76 5.93
CA LYS A 81 -18.62 1.62 5.01
C LYS A 81 -18.87 2.09 3.58
N ASP A 82 -18.06 3.04 3.13
CA ASP A 82 -18.08 3.62 1.80
C ASP A 82 -16.91 3.11 0.96
N HIS A 83 -17.05 3.19 -0.37
CA HIS A 83 -15.97 2.91 -1.33
C HIS A 83 -15.18 1.62 -1.01
N PRO A 84 -15.81 0.41 -1.00
CA PRO A 84 -15.15 -0.85 -0.64
C PRO A 84 -13.96 -1.23 -1.53
N TRP A 85 -13.78 -0.53 -2.65
CA TRP A 85 -12.66 -0.65 -3.57
C TRP A 85 -11.40 0.15 -3.18
N HIS A 86 -11.46 1.00 -2.17
CA HIS A 86 -10.32 1.73 -1.62
C HIS A 86 -9.71 0.94 -0.45
N ARG A 87 -8.59 0.26 -0.70
CA ARG A 87 -7.99 -0.69 0.25
C ARG A 87 -6.49 -0.47 0.33
N GLY A 88 -6.01 -0.04 1.51
CA GLY A 88 -4.59 0.18 1.76
C GLY A 88 -3.94 1.02 0.66
N ILE A 89 -2.86 0.53 0.03
CA ILE A 89 -2.24 1.18 -1.14
C ILE A 89 -2.58 0.43 -2.43
N TRP A 90 -3.02 1.13 -3.47
CA TRP A 90 -3.32 0.54 -4.78
C TRP A 90 -3.03 1.53 -5.92
N TYR A 91 -3.00 1.01 -7.15
CA TYR A 91 -3.02 1.80 -8.36
C TYR A 91 -4.33 1.60 -9.13
N GLY A 92 -4.82 2.65 -9.80
CA GLY A 92 -5.97 2.57 -10.69
C GLY A 92 -6.23 3.92 -11.37
N HIS A 93 -7.13 3.97 -12.35
CA HIS A 93 -7.52 5.22 -12.99
C HIS A 93 -8.96 5.13 -13.49
N GLY A 94 -9.73 6.21 -13.32
CA GLY A 94 -11.17 6.24 -13.58
C GLY A 94 -11.57 6.31 -15.07
N ASP A 95 -10.65 6.75 -15.93
CA ASP A 95 -10.82 6.72 -17.39
C ASP A 95 -9.49 6.34 -18.08
N ILE A 96 -9.35 5.07 -18.46
CA ILE A 96 -8.35 4.61 -19.43
C ILE A 96 -9.08 4.12 -20.67
N SER A 97 -9.05 4.91 -21.73
CA SER A 97 -9.77 4.64 -22.99
C SER A 97 -11.26 4.31 -22.77
N LYS A 98 -11.93 5.10 -21.92
CA LYS A 98 -13.34 4.98 -21.51
C LYS A 98 -13.68 3.79 -20.62
N GLU A 99 -12.67 3.18 -20.04
CA GLU A 99 -12.80 2.08 -19.10
C GLU A 99 -12.30 2.51 -17.71
N ASP A 100 -12.99 2.06 -16.68
CA ASP A 100 -12.75 2.47 -15.29
C ASP A 100 -12.03 1.38 -14.52
N PHE A 101 -10.77 1.62 -14.17
CA PHE A 101 -9.92 0.72 -13.38
C PHE A 101 -9.79 1.18 -11.91
N TRP A 102 -10.53 2.20 -11.49
CA TRP A 102 -10.50 2.72 -10.13
C TRP A 102 -11.60 2.09 -9.26
N ARG A 103 -12.84 2.19 -9.73
CA ARG A 103 -14.02 1.72 -8.99
C ARG A 103 -14.24 0.23 -9.25
N GLU A 104 -14.83 -0.46 -8.28
CA GLU A 104 -15.24 -1.88 -8.42
C GLU A 104 -16.74 -1.96 -8.19
N LYS A 105 -17.50 -1.92 -9.28
CA LYS A 105 -18.95 -1.99 -9.19
C LYS A 105 -19.42 -3.45 -9.16
N PRO A 106 -20.41 -3.81 -8.31
CA PRO A 106 -20.92 -5.17 -8.21
C PRO A 106 -21.53 -5.74 -9.49
N ASP A 107 -21.95 -4.87 -10.41
CA ASP A 107 -22.56 -5.23 -11.69
C ASP A 107 -21.53 -5.54 -12.80
N LYS A 108 -20.23 -5.54 -12.47
CA LYS A 108 -19.11 -5.74 -13.41
C LYS A 108 -19.08 -4.74 -14.56
N THR A 109 -19.63 -3.54 -14.36
CA THR A 109 -19.52 -2.45 -15.35
C THR A 109 -18.20 -1.71 -15.28
N THR A 110 -17.32 -2.08 -14.35
CA THR A 110 -15.95 -1.55 -14.21
C THR A 110 -14.92 -2.57 -14.67
N SER A 111 -13.74 -2.06 -15.02
CA SER A 111 -12.59 -2.84 -15.47
C SER A 111 -11.77 -3.38 -14.31
N ARG A 112 -10.84 -4.27 -14.63
CA ARG A 112 -10.11 -5.09 -13.65
C ARG A 112 -8.62 -5.15 -13.95
N LEU A 113 -7.82 -5.27 -12.90
CA LEU A 113 -6.39 -5.52 -12.97
C LEU A 113 -6.11 -6.94 -12.47
N VAL A 114 -5.85 -7.84 -13.40
CA VAL A 114 -5.76 -9.28 -13.11
C VAL A 114 -4.32 -9.75 -13.22
N MET A 115 -3.85 -10.54 -12.26
CA MET A 115 -2.50 -11.13 -12.29
C MET A 115 -2.21 -11.81 -13.63
N SER A 116 -1.12 -11.38 -14.27
CA SER A 116 -0.60 -11.94 -15.52
C SER A 116 0.76 -12.58 -15.25
N GLY A 117 0.71 -13.85 -14.85
CA GLY A 117 1.88 -14.60 -14.41
C GLY A 117 2.12 -14.50 -12.90
N ALA A 118 3.26 -15.05 -12.48
CA ALA A 118 3.64 -15.17 -11.08
C ALA A 118 4.39 -13.92 -10.59
N PRO A 119 4.13 -13.44 -9.35
CA PRO A 119 4.95 -12.42 -8.73
C PRO A 119 6.42 -12.79 -8.67
N GLN A 120 7.29 -11.82 -8.91
CA GLN A 120 8.74 -11.92 -8.81
C GLN A 120 9.21 -11.25 -7.52
N LEU A 121 10.07 -11.92 -6.75
CA LEU A 121 10.67 -11.37 -5.53
C LEU A 121 12.17 -11.16 -5.76
N SER A 122 12.69 -10.01 -5.36
CA SER A 122 14.12 -9.70 -5.42
C SER A 122 14.54 -8.90 -4.19
N GLY A 123 15.22 -9.54 -3.25
CA GLY A 123 15.63 -8.93 -1.98
C GLY A 123 14.43 -8.38 -1.21
N ASN A 124 14.42 -7.07 -1.01
CA ASN A 124 13.38 -6.30 -0.31
C ASN A 124 12.27 -5.78 -1.25
N SER A 125 12.13 -6.35 -2.45
CA SER A 125 11.17 -5.87 -3.45
C SER A 125 10.36 -7.00 -4.07
N LEU A 126 9.15 -6.65 -4.49
CA LEU A 126 8.28 -7.49 -5.31
C LEU A 126 7.89 -6.76 -6.59
N GLU A 127 7.68 -7.52 -7.66
CA GLU A 127 7.15 -7.04 -8.93
C GLU A 127 6.05 -7.98 -9.44
N VAL A 128 5.00 -7.39 -9.98
CA VAL A 128 3.91 -8.11 -10.65
C VAL A 128 3.59 -7.47 -12.00
N VAL A 129 3.03 -8.27 -12.89
CA VAL A 129 2.41 -7.79 -14.13
C VAL A 129 0.92 -8.09 -14.06
N LEU A 130 0.12 -7.08 -14.37
CA LEU A 130 -1.33 -7.11 -14.33
C LEU A 130 -1.86 -6.89 -15.74
N ALA A 131 -2.73 -7.77 -16.21
CA ALA A 131 -3.49 -7.55 -17.42
C ALA A 131 -4.62 -6.56 -17.14
N MET A 132 -4.69 -5.50 -17.95
CA MET A 132 -5.81 -4.57 -17.95
C MET A 132 -6.97 -5.21 -18.71
N GLN A 133 -7.99 -5.67 -17.99
CA GLN A 133 -9.20 -6.23 -18.58
C GLN A 133 -10.32 -5.20 -18.53
N SER A 134 -10.86 -4.83 -19.69
CA SER A 134 -12.03 -3.95 -19.79
C SER A 134 -13.25 -4.57 -19.09
N SER A 135 -14.30 -3.78 -18.86
CA SER A 135 -15.62 -4.27 -18.43
C SER A 135 -16.23 -5.36 -19.35
N LYS A 136 -15.77 -5.44 -20.60
CA LYS A 136 -16.16 -6.45 -21.60
C LYS A 136 -15.13 -7.57 -21.79
N ASP A 137 -14.26 -7.80 -20.80
CA ASP A 137 -13.22 -8.85 -20.79
C ASP A 137 -12.15 -8.77 -21.91
N ARG A 138 -12.09 -7.66 -22.64
CA ARG A 138 -11.03 -7.39 -23.61
C ARG A 138 -9.75 -6.96 -22.91
N ARG A 139 -8.62 -7.59 -23.25
CA ARG A 139 -7.28 -7.14 -22.83
C ARG A 139 -6.93 -5.82 -23.53
N MET A 140 -6.55 -4.81 -22.74
CA MET A 140 -6.22 -3.47 -23.24
C MET A 140 -4.73 -3.15 -23.18
N GLY A 141 -4.00 -3.82 -22.30
CA GLY A 141 -2.59 -3.57 -22.04
C GLY A 141 -2.13 -4.28 -20.78
N THR A 142 -1.00 -3.85 -20.26
CA THR A 142 -0.46 -4.31 -18.97
C THR A 142 -0.08 -3.16 -18.06
N ILE A 143 -0.18 -3.41 -16.76
CA ILE A 143 0.42 -2.60 -15.70
C ILE A 143 1.44 -3.47 -14.98
N ARG A 144 2.68 -3.01 -14.92
CA ARG A 144 3.71 -3.58 -14.05
C ARG A 144 3.78 -2.74 -12.79
N GLU A 145 3.62 -3.37 -11.65
CA GLU A 145 3.77 -2.73 -10.34
C GLU A 145 4.98 -3.33 -9.63
N ARG A 146 5.91 -2.47 -9.22
CA ARG A 146 7.04 -2.84 -8.37
C ARG A 146 6.94 -2.09 -7.05
N TYR A 147 7.09 -2.80 -5.94
CA TYR A 147 7.17 -2.23 -4.60
C TYR A 147 8.51 -2.63 -3.98
N ALA A 148 9.27 -1.65 -3.51
CA ALA A 148 10.47 -1.88 -2.71
C ALA A 148 10.28 -1.30 -1.31
N PHE A 149 10.69 -2.06 -0.30
CA PHE A 149 10.47 -1.71 1.09
C PHE A 149 11.82 -1.45 1.77
N SER A 150 11.94 -0.35 2.48
CA SER A 150 13.15 -0.03 3.23
C SER A 150 12.82 0.72 4.52
N GLN A 151 13.82 0.88 5.38
CA GLN A 151 13.72 1.64 6.61
C GLN A 151 14.97 2.52 6.74
N ASP A 152 14.77 3.74 7.21
CA ASP A 152 15.84 4.62 7.69
C ASP A 152 15.41 5.21 9.04
N ALA A 153 16.14 4.84 10.10
CA ALA A 153 15.77 5.10 11.48
C ALA A 153 14.30 4.69 11.76
N GLN A 154 13.40 5.64 11.99
CA GLN A 154 11.98 5.37 12.27
C GLN A 154 11.08 5.44 11.02
N ASN A 155 11.63 5.89 9.89
CA ASN A 155 10.88 6.05 8.66
C ASN A 155 10.83 4.73 7.91
N VAL A 156 9.65 4.33 7.47
CA VAL A 156 9.46 3.19 6.56
C VAL A 156 9.13 3.74 5.19
N PHE A 157 9.85 3.27 4.18
CA PHE A 157 9.63 3.65 2.79
C PHE A 157 8.99 2.48 2.03
N ILE A 158 8.00 2.81 1.22
CA ILE A 158 7.37 1.92 0.24
C ILE A 158 7.52 2.63 -1.11
N ASP A 159 8.58 2.30 -1.83
CA ASP A 159 8.82 2.85 -3.16
C ASP A 159 7.99 2.08 -4.18
N SER A 160 7.00 2.76 -4.78
CA SER A 160 6.15 2.20 -5.81
C SER A 160 6.59 2.68 -7.20
N THR A 161 6.74 1.75 -8.13
CA THR A 161 6.97 2.04 -9.55
C THR A 161 5.87 1.39 -10.37
N ILE A 162 5.13 2.21 -11.11
CA ILE A 162 4.03 1.78 -11.96
C ILE A 162 4.43 2.02 -13.42
N THR A 163 4.45 0.96 -14.23
CA THR A 163 4.71 1.05 -15.67
C THR A 163 3.50 0.54 -16.44
N ILE A 164 2.98 1.35 -17.35
CA ILE A 164 1.79 1.01 -18.14
C ILE A 164 2.22 0.81 -19.59
N ALA A 165 1.80 -0.30 -20.19
CA ALA A 165 2.15 -0.64 -21.56
C ALA A 165 0.90 -0.90 -22.39
N ALA A 166 0.80 -0.21 -23.52
CA ALA A 166 -0.19 -0.42 -24.58
C ALA A 166 0.19 -1.64 -25.45
N ASP A 167 0.39 -2.79 -24.82
CA ASP A 167 0.94 -4.01 -25.44
C ASP A 167 -0.12 -4.94 -26.06
N ALA A 168 -1.37 -4.47 -26.16
CA ALA A 168 -2.49 -5.19 -26.78
C ALA A 168 -2.80 -4.69 -28.21
N GLY A 169 -1.95 -3.84 -28.79
CA GLY A 169 -2.08 -3.35 -30.17
C GLY A 169 -3.03 -2.16 -30.36
N GLY A 170 -3.50 -1.54 -29.28
CA GLY A 170 -4.34 -0.34 -29.31
C GLY A 170 -3.77 0.79 -28.44
N THR A 171 -4.20 2.03 -28.66
CA THR A 171 -3.79 3.18 -27.86
C THR A 171 -4.51 3.21 -26.51
N LEU A 172 -3.75 3.50 -25.45
CA LEU A 172 -4.29 3.82 -24.13
C LEU A 172 -4.33 5.34 -23.96
N THR A 173 -5.51 5.90 -23.69
CA THR A 173 -5.69 7.33 -23.41
C THR A 173 -6.15 7.52 -21.98
N PHE A 174 -5.55 8.46 -21.26
CA PHE A 174 -5.97 8.81 -19.91
C PHE A 174 -6.92 10.00 -19.97
N GLY A 175 -8.15 9.81 -19.53
CA GLY A 175 -9.15 10.88 -19.46
C GLY A 175 -9.01 11.74 -18.21
N ASP A 176 -9.69 12.89 -18.21
CA ASP A 176 -9.81 13.73 -17.02
C ASP A 176 -10.83 13.10 -16.05
N THR A 177 -10.45 12.95 -14.77
CA THR A 177 -11.25 12.28 -13.74
C THR A 177 -10.75 12.66 -12.34
N ASP A 178 -11.66 12.74 -11.37
CA ASP A 178 -11.33 12.97 -9.95
C ASP A 178 -10.71 11.73 -9.26
N ASP A 179 -10.66 10.62 -9.98
CA ASP A 179 -10.33 9.28 -9.48
C ASP A 179 -9.18 8.67 -10.30
N GLY A 180 -7.96 8.65 -9.77
CA GLY A 180 -6.86 7.96 -10.44
C GLY A 180 -5.47 8.15 -9.87
N GLY A 181 -4.53 7.37 -10.40
CA GLY A 181 -3.13 7.34 -9.99
C GLY A 181 -2.89 6.38 -8.83
N PHE A 182 -2.10 6.86 -7.86
CA PHE A 182 -1.70 6.10 -6.68
C PHE A 182 -2.61 6.44 -5.50
N GLY A 183 -3.34 5.45 -4.99
CA GLY A 183 -4.27 5.60 -3.88
C GLY A 183 -3.70 5.08 -2.57
N PHE A 184 -3.96 5.78 -1.46
CA PHE A 184 -3.75 5.28 -0.10
C PHE A 184 -4.99 5.57 0.77
N ARG A 185 -5.70 4.52 1.21
CA ARG A 185 -6.85 4.62 2.11
C ARG A 185 -6.40 4.58 3.57
N LEU A 186 -6.22 5.76 4.15
CA LEU A 186 -5.93 5.95 5.57
C LEU A 186 -7.14 5.62 6.46
N SER A 187 -6.88 5.32 7.73
CA SER A 187 -7.91 5.11 8.75
C SER A 187 -8.78 6.36 8.93
N ASP A 188 -9.97 6.18 9.52
CA ASP A 188 -10.89 7.30 9.73
C ASP A 188 -10.35 8.39 10.64
N ASP A 189 -9.35 8.09 11.48
CA ASP A 189 -8.68 9.07 12.34
C ASP A 189 -7.95 10.16 11.54
N PHE A 190 -7.63 9.91 10.26
CA PHE A 190 -7.00 10.88 9.36
C PHE A 190 -8.01 11.78 8.61
N ARG A 191 -9.28 11.77 9.01
CA ARG A 191 -10.31 12.60 8.40
C ARG A 191 -10.37 13.98 9.06
N GLU A 192 -10.56 15.01 8.25
CA GLU A 192 -10.59 16.40 8.72
C GLU A 192 -11.72 16.63 9.74
N GLU A 193 -12.89 16.06 9.52
CA GLU A 193 -14.02 16.10 10.46
C GLU A 193 -13.77 15.34 11.77
N ARG A 194 -12.71 14.51 11.83
CA ARG A 194 -12.24 13.84 13.05
C ARG A 194 -11.04 14.54 13.68
N GLY A 195 -10.65 15.71 13.18
CA GLY A 195 -9.60 16.56 13.74
C GLY A 195 -8.23 16.41 13.09
N ALA A 196 -8.10 15.64 12.00
CA ALA A 196 -6.86 15.61 11.23
C ALA A 196 -6.64 16.90 10.45
N GLU A 197 -5.40 17.37 10.36
CA GLU A 197 -5.03 18.50 9.52
C GLU A 197 -4.49 17.99 8.17
N LEU A 198 -5.07 18.48 7.08
CA LEU A 198 -4.63 18.17 5.72
C LEU A 198 -3.91 19.38 5.13
N MET A 199 -2.70 19.18 4.62
CA MET A 199 -1.89 20.26 4.04
C MET A 199 -1.27 19.81 2.71
N ASN A 200 -1.29 20.68 1.69
CA ASN A 200 -0.62 20.42 0.41
C ASN A 200 0.82 20.98 0.37
N SER A 201 1.52 20.79 -0.75
CA SER A 201 2.92 21.23 -0.93
C SER A 201 3.15 22.75 -0.86
N ASP A 202 2.07 23.53 -0.93
CA ASP A 202 2.10 24.99 -0.96
C ASP A 202 1.64 25.60 0.37
N GLY A 203 1.41 24.75 1.38
CA GLY A 203 0.98 25.15 2.72
C GLY A 203 -0.50 25.50 2.82
N LEU A 204 -1.32 25.17 1.81
CA LEU A 204 -2.78 25.29 1.91
C LEU A 204 -3.32 24.22 2.84
N ILE A 205 -4.22 24.59 3.74
CA ILE A 205 -4.75 23.72 4.79
C ILE A 205 -6.26 23.49 4.59
N GLY A 206 -6.68 22.24 4.80
CA GLY A 206 -8.07 21.79 4.79
C GLY A 206 -8.58 21.41 3.40
N THR A 207 -9.53 20.47 3.35
CA THR A 207 -10.03 19.82 2.12
C THR A 207 -10.46 20.84 1.08
N LYS A 208 -11.21 21.87 1.49
CA LYS A 208 -11.71 22.91 0.59
C LYS A 208 -10.60 23.66 -0.16
N ALA A 209 -9.46 23.87 0.50
CA ALA A 209 -8.34 24.62 -0.08
C ALA A 209 -7.46 23.76 -0.98
N ILE A 210 -7.39 22.45 -0.70
CA ILE A 210 -6.44 21.53 -1.37
C ILE A 210 -7.06 20.65 -2.45
N TRP A 211 -8.37 20.35 -2.38
CA TRP A 211 -9.01 19.42 -3.30
C TRP A 211 -8.95 19.90 -4.76
N GLY A 212 -8.51 19.03 -5.66
CA GLY A 212 -8.38 19.33 -7.09
C GLY A 212 -7.33 20.42 -7.40
N LYS A 213 -6.45 20.76 -6.45
CA LYS A 213 -5.36 21.71 -6.69
C LYS A 213 -4.07 20.98 -7.06
N PRO A 214 -3.34 21.46 -8.08
CA PRO A 214 -1.99 20.97 -8.33
C PRO A 214 -1.12 21.06 -7.08
N SER A 215 -0.22 20.12 -6.90
CA SER A 215 0.77 20.13 -5.83
C SER A 215 2.15 19.83 -6.44
N ARG A 216 3.20 20.48 -5.97
CA ARG A 216 4.55 20.43 -6.58
C ARG A 216 5.18 19.04 -6.67
N TRP A 217 4.79 18.14 -5.79
CA TRP A 217 5.19 16.73 -5.76
C TRP A 217 4.34 15.78 -6.63
N VAL A 218 3.31 16.30 -7.31
CA VAL A 218 2.46 15.54 -8.26
C VAL A 218 2.55 16.26 -9.61
N HIS A 219 3.27 15.66 -10.56
CA HIS A 219 3.52 16.20 -11.90
C HIS A 219 2.76 15.43 -12.97
#